data_AF-A0AAJ4NNB5-F1
#
_entry.id   AF-A0AAJ4NNB5-F1
#
_cell.length_a   1.000
_cell.length_b   1.000
_cell.length_c   1.000
_cell.angle_alpha   90.00
_cell.angle_beta   90.00
_cell.angle_gamma   90.00
#
_symmetry.space_group_name_H-M   'P 1'
#
loop_
_entity.id
_entity.type
_entity.pdbx_description
1 polymer ?
#
loop_
_entity_poly.entity_id
_entity_poly.type
_entity_poly.pdbx_seq_one_letter_code
_entity_poly.pdbx_strand_id
1 'polypeptide(L)'
;MLRFIINNLYIFMTVAFAVSSQLIIKWQMSSVNLDSHITVLDKFIFAFSMLFKPYIILSLILTLLSGLSWMIAMTKFEISYAYPFTTLGFVLILFFSNILFHEPLTWQKIVGVVLIITGLIISSKG
;
A
#
# COMPACT_ATOMS: atom_id res chain seq x y z
N MET A 1 -9.19 17.40 18.73
CA MET A 1 -9.07 16.96 17.33
C MET A 1 -7.68 17.25 16.75
N LEU A 2 -7.20 18.50 16.74
CA LEU A 2 -5.89 18.88 16.16
C LEU A 2 -4.69 18.10 16.77
N ARG A 3 -4.64 17.94 18.09
CA ARG A 3 -3.58 17.16 18.78
C ARG A 3 -3.54 15.68 18.39
N PHE A 4 -4.69 15.08 18.09
CA PHE A 4 -4.76 13.68 17.64
C PHE A 4 -4.14 13.53 16.25
N ILE A 5 -4.46 14.44 15.34
CA ILE A 5 -3.93 14.45 13.97
C ILE A 5 -2.41 14.66 14.00
N ILE A 6 -1.93 15.61 14.81
CA ILE A 6 -0.50 15.89 14.95
C ILE A 6 0.25 14.68 15.52
N ASN A 7 -0.30 14.01 16.53
CA ASN A 7 0.34 12.83 17.12
C ASN A 7 0.42 11.67 16.12
N ASN A 8 -0.64 11.44 15.34
CA ASN A 8 -0.74 10.33 14.37
C ASN A 8 -0.21 10.67 12.98
N LEU A 9 0.37 11.86 12.79
CA LEU A 9 0.80 12.36 11.48
C LEU A 9 1.73 11.37 10.76
N TYR A 10 2.68 10.78 11.49
CA TYR A 10 3.65 9.83 10.93
C TYR A 10 3.00 8.53 10.43
N ILE A 11 1.94 8.08 11.11
CA ILE A 11 1.16 6.91 10.67
C ILE A 11 0.41 7.27 9.38
N PHE A 12 -0.26 8.42 9.33
CA PHE A 12 -0.96 8.86 8.12
C PHE A 12 -0.02 9.08 6.94
N MET A 13 1.16 9.66 7.16
CA MET A 13 2.20 9.80 6.13
C MET A 13 2.68 8.44 5.62
N THR A 14 2.92 7.49 6.54
CA THR A 14 3.27 6.11 6.18
C THR A 14 2.24 5.53 5.22
N VAL A 15 0.97 5.56 5.62
CA VAL A 15 -0.13 4.98 4.83
C VAL A 15 -0.27 5.71 3.48
N ALA A 16 -0.25 7.04 3.47
CA ALA A 16 -0.40 7.82 2.25
C ALA A 16 0.71 7.53 1.23
N PHE A 17 1.97 7.49 1.69
CA PHE A 17 3.11 7.18 0.82
C PHE A 17 3.07 5.73 0.33
N ALA A 18 2.76 4.76 1.20
CA ALA A 18 2.62 3.36 0.82
C ALA A 18 1.52 3.16 -0.23
N VAL A 19 0.33 3.70 -0.01
CA VAL A 19 -0.80 3.59 -0.95
C VAL A 19 -0.44 4.22 -2.29
N SER A 20 0.12 5.44 -2.28
CA SER A 20 0.53 6.13 -3.51
C SER A 20 1.58 5.34 -4.29
N SER A 21 2.59 4.79 -3.60
CA SER A 21 3.61 3.93 -4.20
C SER A 21 3.00 2.70 -4.88
N GLN A 22 2.14 1.97 -4.17
CA GLN A 22 1.51 0.75 -4.69
C GLN A 22 0.63 1.03 -5.92
N LEU A 23 -0.12 2.13 -5.91
CA LEU A 23 -0.94 2.54 -7.05
C LEU A 23 -0.07 2.92 -8.27
N ILE A 24 1.05 3.61 -8.08
CA ILE A 24 1.97 3.94 -9.18
C ILE A 24 2.59 2.68 -9.79
N ILE A 25 3.02 1.72 -8.97
CA ILE A 25 3.55 0.44 -9.45
C ILE A 25 2.47 -0.27 -10.25
N LYS A 26 1.25 -0.35 -9.73
CA LYS A 26 0.13 -1.00 -10.43
C LYS A 26 -0.16 -0.33 -11.78
N TRP A 27 -0.17 1.01 -11.83
CA TRP A 27 -0.38 1.77 -13.04
C TRP A 27 0.71 1.51 -14.10
N GLN A 28 1.98 1.48 -13.69
CA GLN A 28 3.07 1.21 -14.62
C GLN A 28 3.04 -0.22 -15.14
N MET A 29 2.75 -1.19 -14.26
CA MET A 29 2.76 -2.60 -14.61
C MET A 29 1.51 -3.05 -15.38
N SER A 30 0.37 -2.35 -15.27
CA SER A 30 -0.82 -2.67 -16.08
C SER A 30 -0.64 -2.39 -17.56
N SER A 31 0.35 -1.58 -17.94
CA SER A 31 0.70 -1.30 -19.34
C SER A 31 1.59 -2.38 -19.99
N VAL A 32 1.97 -3.42 -19.22
CA VAL A 32 2.93 -4.44 -19.63
C VAL A 32 2.26 -5.81 -19.68
N ASN A 33 2.38 -6.51 -20.81
CA ASN A 33 1.98 -7.92 -20.93
C ASN A 33 3.21 -8.82 -20.88
N LEU A 34 3.42 -9.52 -19.76
CA LEU A 34 4.56 -10.43 -19.52
C LEU A 34 4.29 -11.89 -19.95
N ASP A 35 3.11 -12.19 -20.47
CA ASP A 35 2.61 -13.57 -20.66
C ASP A 35 3.03 -14.23 -21.99
N SER A 36 3.89 -13.59 -22.79
CA SER A 36 4.36 -14.15 -24.07
C SER A 36 5.67 -14.94 -23.92
N HIS A 37 5.60 -16.21 -23.49
CA HIS A 37 6.71 -17.20 -23.63
C HIS A 37 8.07 -16.73 -23.07
N ILE A 38 8.03 -16.00 -21.95
CA ILE A 38 9.19 -15.37 -21.32
C ILE A 38 9.79 -16.33 -20.27
N THR A 39 11.08 -16.64 -20.36
CA THR A 39 11.79 -17.47 -19.37
C THR A 39 11.79 -16.78 -18.00
N VAL A 40 11.92 -17.52 -16.89
CA VAL A 40 12.01 -16.93 -15.55
C VAL A 40 13.10 -15.85 -15.46
N LEU A 41 14.25 -16.09 -16.10
CA LEU A 41 15.35 -15.13 -16.17
C LEU A 41 14.93 -13.81 -16.83
N ASP A 42 14.22 -13.90 -17.95
CA ASP A 42 13.75 -12.73 -18.70
C ASP A 42 12.74 -11.89 -17.87
N LYS A 43 11.92 -12.53 -17.04
CA LYS A 43 11.02 -11.83 -16.09
C LYS A 43 11.81 -11.03 -15.04
N PHE A 44 12.91 -11.59 -14.52
CA PHE A 44 13.78 -10.88 -13.57
C PHE A 44 14.53 -9.72 -14.24
N ILE A 45 15.08 -9.93 -15.43
CA ILE A 45 15.75 -8.88 -16.21
C ILE A 45 14.77 -7.74 -16.47
N PHE A 46 13.54 -8.08 -16.87
CA PHE A 46 12.48 -7.10 -17.08
C PHE A 46 12.15 -6.32 -15.80
N ALA A 47 11.92 -7.01 -14.68
CA ALA A 47 11.64 -6.35 -13.40
C ALA A 47 12.77 -5.41 -12.97
N PHE A 48 14.03 -5.80 -13.18
CA PHE A 48 15.19 -4.95 -12.89
C PHE A 48 15.26 -3.74 -13.84
N SER A 49 14.96 -3.92 -15.12
CA SER A 49 14.91 -2.81 -16.10
C SER A 49 13.87 -1.75 -15.73
N MET A 50 12.78 -2.14 -15.07
CA MET A 50 11.73 -1.23 -14.64
C MET A 50 12.17 -0.29 -13.52
N LEU A 51 13.20 -0.64 -12.74
CA LEU A 51 13.76 0.23 -11.70
C LEU A 51 14.31 1.54 -12.26
N PHE A 52 14.61 1.61 -13.57
CA PHE A 52 15.09 2.84 -14.23
C PHE A 52 13.97 3.72 -14.77
N LYS A 53 12.69 3.31 -14.67
CA LYS A 53 11.56 4.14 -15.11
C LYS A 53 11.30 5.24 -14.08
N PRO A 54 11.10 6.51 -14.50
CA PRO A 54 10.98 7.65 -13.59
C PRO A 54 9.83 7.50 -12.58
N TYR A 55 8.68 6.97 -13.01
CA TYR A 55 7.54 6.73 -12.12
C TYR A 55 7.78 5.56 -11.14
N ILE A 56 8.51 4.53 -11.56
CA ILE A 56 8.91 3.46 -10.63
C ILE A 56 9.91 4.01 -9.62
N ILE A 57 10.87 4.84 -10.03
CA ILE A 57 11.78 5.54 -9.10
C ILE A 57 10.99 6.38 -8.10
N LEU A 58 9.98 7.13 -8.55
CA LEU A 58 9.09 7.86 -7.65
C LEU A 58 8.38 6.94 -6.65
N SER A 59 7.86 5.78 -7.11
CA SER A 59 7.26 4.80 -6.21
C SER A 59 8.25 4.25 -5.18
N LEU A 60 9.51 4.03 -5.56
CA LEU A 60 10.56 3.59 -4.64
C LEU A 60 10.90 4.66 -3.60
N ILE A 61 10.97 5.93 -4.00
CA ILE A 61 11.16 7.06 -3.08
C ILE A 61 9.98 7.14 -2.11
N LEU A 62 8.74 6.99 -2.58
CA LEU A 62 7.56 6.97 -1.73
C LEU A 62 7.58 5.79 -0.76
N THR A 63 7.98 4.59 -1.21
CA THR A 63 8.15 3.43 -0.33
C THR A 63 9.21 3.70 0.75
N LEU A 64 10.32 4.34 0.39
CA LEU A 64 11.36 4.72 1.35
C LEU A 64 10.82 5.73 2.37
N LEU A 65 10.13 6.79 1.93
CA LEU A 65 9.51 7.78 2.81
C LEU A 65 8.43 7.17 3.72
N SER A 66 7.67 6.21 3.21
CA SER A 66 6.74 5.42 4.00
C SER A 66 7.47 4.67 5.11
N GLY A 67 8.56 3.97 4.78
CA GLY A 67 9.38 3.24 5.75
C GLY A 67 9.98 4.16 6.83
N LEU A 68 10.54 5.31 6.43
CA LEU A 68 11.08 6.29 7.36
C LEU A 68 10.01 6.85 8.31
N SER A 69 8.83 7.15 7.77
CA SER A 69 7.69 7.61 8.58
C SER A 69 7.24 6.53 9.57
N TRP A 70 7.24 5.27 9.15
CA TRP A 70 6.90 4.12 10.01
C TRP A 70 7.91 3.94 11.13
N MET A 71 9.22 4.04 10.84
CA MET A 71 10.27 3.97 11.85
C MET A 71 10.05 5.04 12.93
N ILE A 72 9.71 6.27 12.56
CA ILE A 72 9.43 7.34 13.51
C ILE A 72 8.14 7.02 14.31
N ALA A 73 7.09 6.52 13.65
CA ALA A 73 5.86 6.12 14.34
C ALA A 73 6.11 5.04 15.40
N MET A 74 6.97 4.07 15.12
CA MET A 74 7.35 2.98 16.05
C MET A 74 8.13 3.45 17.27
N THR A 75 8.70 4.66 17.25
CA THR A 75 9.30 5.25 18.46
C THR A 75 8.25 5.82 19.42
N LYS A 76 7.01 6.02 18.96
CA LYS A 76 5.94 6.73 19.68
C LYS A 76 4.75 5.85 20.02
N PHE A 77 4.52 4.80 19.25
CA PHE A 77 3.33 3.98 19.33
C PHE A 77 3.69 2.50 19.43
N GLU A 78 2.90 1.78 20.23
CA GLU A 78 2.92 0.33 20.19
C GLU A 78 2.41 -0.19 18.84
N ILE A 79 2.95 -1.33 18.42
CA ILE A 79 2.60 -1.96 17.13
C ILE A 79 1.10 -2.23 17.05
N SER A 80 0.49 -2.70 18.15
CA SER A 80 -0.95 -2.99 18.29
C SER A 80 -1.83 -1.78 17.97
N TYR A 81 -1.38 -0.57 18.32
CA TYR A 81 -2.08 0.68 18.03
C TYR A 81 -1.91 1.12 16.56
N ALA A 82 -0.73 0.93 15.98
CA ALA A 82 -0.39 1.44 14.66
C ALA A 82 -0.83 0.52 13.50
N TYR A 83 -0.79 -0.80 13.67
CA TYR A 83 -1.19 -1.79 12.66
C TYR A 83 -2.63 -1.66 12.14
N PRO A 84 -3.61 -1.21 12.96
CA PRO A 84 -4.93 -0.84 12.45
C PRO A 84 -4.90 0.14 11.27
N PHE A 85 -4.02 1.12 11.30
CA PHE A 85 -3.92 2.11 10.24
C PHE A 85 -3.22 1.59 8.99
N THR A 86 -2.26 0.68 9.12
CA THR A 86 -1.62 0.03 7.96
C THR A 86 -2.62 -0.86 7.21
N THR A 87 -3.50 -1.54 7.95
CA THR A 87 -4.61 -2.32 7.41
C THR A 87 -5.59 -1.47 6.62
N LEU A 88 -5.90 -0.25 7.08
CA LEU A 88 -6.68 0.72 6.29
C LEU A 88 -6.01 1.07 4.96
N GLY A 89 -4.68 1.06 4.89
CA GLY A 89 -3.94 1.23 3.64
C GLY A 89 -4.32 0.20 2.57
N PHE A 90 -4.52 -1.07 2.96
CA PHE A 90 -4.99 -2.11 2.04
C PHE A 90 -6.41 -1.81 1.52
N VAL A 91 -7.31 -1.37 2.40
CA VAL A 91 -8.67 -0.96 2.01
C VAL A 91 -8.64 0.20 1.02
N LEU A 92 -7.78 1.20 1.26
CA LEU A 92 -7.58 2.32 0.35
C LEU A 92 -7.02 1.87 -1.00
N ILE A 93 -6.05 0.96 -1.04
CA ILE A 93 -5.53 0.40 -2.29
C ILE A 93 -6.64 -0.27 -3.09
N LEU A 94 -7.46 -1.11 -2.46
CA LEU A 94 -8.58 -1.77 -3.17
C LEU A 94 -9.60 -0.76 -3.70
N PHE A 95 -9.95 0.23 -2.89
CA PHE A 95 -10.89 1.28 -3.26
C PHE A 95 -10.37 2.12 -4.44
N PHE A 96 -9.13 2.60 -4.36
CA PHE A 96 -8.52 3.39 -5.42
C PHE A 96 -8.23 2.55 -6.66
N SER A 97 -7.90 1.26 -6.54
CA SER A 97 -7.71 0.38 -7.69
C SER A 97 -8.99 0.20 -8.50
N ASN A 98 -10.15 0.17 -7.85
CA ASN A 98 -11.44 0.14 -8.54
C ASN A 98 -11.72 1.44 -9.30
N ILE A 99 -11.38 2.59 -8.72
CA ILE A 99 -11.65 3.90 -9.34
C ILE A 99 -10.64 4.20 -10.46
N LEU A 100 -9.35 3.96 -10.22
CA LEU A 100 -8.25 4.35 -11.11
C LEU A 100 -7.97 3.32 -12.21
N PHE A 101 -8.15 2.02 -11.91
CA PHE A 101 -7.83 0.93 -12.83
C PHE A 101 -9.06 0.13 -13.26
N HIS A 102 -10.26 0.53 -12.81
CA HIS A 102 -11.52 -0.14 -13.11
C HIS A 102 -11.50 -1.64 -12.75
N GLU A 103 -10.72 -2.01 -11.73
CA GLU A 103 -10.70 -3.38 -11.24
C GLU A 103 -11.99 -3.70 -10.48
N PRO A 104 -12.70 -4.80 -10.82
CA PRO A 104 -13.96 -5.10 -10.17
C PRO A 104 -13.78 -5.33 -8.67
N LEU A 105 -14.55 -4.57 -7.87
CA LEU A 105 -14.83 -4.86 -6.46
C LEU A 105 -15.90 -5.94 -6.39
N THR A 106 -15.46 -7.19 -6.47
CA THR A 106 -16.35 -8.33 -6.33
C THR A 106 -16.90 -8.42 -4.90
N TRP A 107 -18.06 -9.06 -4.75
CA TRP A 107 -18.66 -9.30 -3.44
C TRP A 107 -17.70 -10.02 -2.47
N GLN A 108 -16.87 -10.94 -2.98
CA GLN A 108 -15.86 -11.64 -2.18
C GLN A 108 -14.80 -10.69 -1.61
N LYS A 109 -14.32 -9.72 -2.40
CA LYS A 109 -13.36 -8.71 -1.92
C LYS A 109 -13.99 -7.84 -0.84
N ILE A 110 -15.26 -7.43 -1.01
CA ILE A 110 -15.98 -6.61 -0.04
C ILE A 110 -16.16 -7.36 1.28
N VAL A 111 -16.64 -8.62 1.24
CA VAL A 111 -16.78 -9.46 2.43
C VAL A 111 -15.44 -9.66 3.12
N GLY A 112 -14.37 -9.93 2.37
CA GLY A 112 -13.02 -10.05 2.92
C GLY A 112 -12.55 -8.78 3.64
N VAL A 113 -12.78 -7.60 3.04
CA VAL A 113 -12.47 -6.31 3.67
C VAL A 113 -13.26 -6.11 4.97
N VAL A 114 -14.56 -6.43 4.97
CA VAL A 114 -15.39 -6.32 6.18
C VAL A 114 -14.87 -7.24 7.29
N LEU A 115 -14.46 -8.47 6.96
CA LEU A 115 -13.87 -9.40 7.92
C LEU A 115 -12.54 -8.87 8.49
N ILE A 116 -11.66 -8.32 7.64
CA ILE A 116 -10.40 -7.71 8.07
C ILE A 116 -10.65 -6.55 9.04
N ILE A 117 -11.56 -5.63 8.68
CA ILE A 117 -11.91 -4.49 9.54
C ILE A 117 -12.51 -4.97 10.87
N THR A 118 -13.35 -6.00 10.84
CA THR A 118 -13.98 -6.55 12.04
C THR A 118 -12.93 -7.19 12.97
N GLY A 119 -12.05 -8.03 12.42
CA GLY A 119 -10.95 -8.63 13.17
C GLY A 119 -10.02 -7.58 13.80
N LEU A 120 -9.81 -6.47 13.08
CA LEU A 120 -9.02 -5.34 13.58
C LEU A 120 -9.68 -4.63 14.76
N ILE A 121 -10.99 -4.35 14.70
CA ILE A 121 -11.74 -3.72 15.80
C ILE A 121 -11.72 -4.60 17.05
N ILE A 122 -11.79 -5.92 16.86
CA ILE A 122 -11.70 -6.89 17.96
C ILE A 122 -10.28 -6.88 18.54
N SER A 123 -9.25 -6.97 17.69
CA SER A 123 -7.85 -6.99 18.11
C SER A 123 -7.38 -5.69 18.77
N SER A 124 -7.94 -4.54 18.40
CA SER A 124 -7.55 -3.25 18.99
C SER A 124 -8.13 -3.01 20.39
N LYS A 125 -9.01 -3.91 20.88
CA LYS A 125 -9.67 -3.80 22.19
C LYS A 125 -9.12 -4.76 23.25
N GLY A 126 -8.15 -5.61 22.89
CA GLY A 126 -7.43 -6.52 23.80
C GLY A 126 -5.98 -6.10 23.92
#